data_AF-I4DHB1-F1
#
_entry.id   AF-I4DHB1-F1
#
_cell.length_a   1.000
_cell.length_b   1.000
_cell.length_c   1.000
_cell.angle_alpha   90.00
_cell.angle_beta   90.00
_cell.angle_gamma   90.00
#
_symmetry.space_group_name_H-M   'P 1'
#
loop_
_entity.id
_entity.type
_entity.pdbx_description
1 polymer ?
#
loop_
_entity_poly.entity_id
_entity_poly.type
_entity_poly.pdbx_seq_one_letter_code
_entity_poly.pdbx_strand_id
1 'polypeptide(L)' 'KHMLVIFGFSACKYTCPTELGMASQLLSKLGDHADKLQVVFITVDPKNDTVARLKEYHKSFDARI' A
#
# COMPACT_ATOMS: atom_id res chain seq x y z
N LYS A 1 -10.44 -2.46 13.87
CA LYS A 1 -9.36 -1.65 13.25
C LYS A 1 -9.98 -0.77 12.20
N HIS A 2 -9.53 0.48 12.05
CA HIS A 2 -9.92 1.30 10.90
C HIS A 2 -9.17 0.82 9.66
N MET A 3 -9.75 1.01 8.47
CA MET A 3 -9.13 0.57 7.23
C MET A 3 -8.92 1.75 6.29
N LEU A 4 -7.70 1.86 5.76
CA LEU A 4 -7.38 2.73 4.64
C LEU A 4 -7.19 1.84 3.42
N VAL A 5 -8.16 1.87 2.51
CA VAL A 5 -8.12 1.06 1.29
C VAL A 5 -7.64 1.94 0.13
N ILE A 6 -6.57 1.52 -0.52
CA ILE A 6 -5.96 2.20 -1.66
C ILE A 6 -6.15 1.30 -2.88
N PHE A 7 -6.79 1.82 -3.92
CA PHE A 7 -6.94 1.13 -5.19
C PHE A 7 -5.88 1.60 -6.18
N GLY A 8 -5.23 0.69 -6.88
CA GLY A 8 -4.19 1.02 -7.86
C GLY A 8 -3.74 -0.20 -8.64
N PHE A 9 -2.57 -0.12 -9.29
CA PHE A 9 -1.97 -1.27 -9.98
C PHE A 9 -0.45 -1.10 -10.04
N SER A 10 0.31 -2.20 -10.07
CA SER A 10 1.76 -2.14 -9.87
C SER A 10 2.55 -1.47 -11.01
N ALA A 11 1.96 -1.35 -12.21
CA ALA A 11 2.58 -0.67 -13.36
C ALA A 11 2.40 0.87 -13.34
N CYS A 12 1.63 1.38 -12.39
CA CYS A 12 1.37 2.81 -12.19
C CYS A 12 2.64 3.54 -11.74
N LYS A 13 3.15 4.45 -12.56
CA LYS A 13 4.49 5.04 -12.35
C LYS A 13 4.55 6.22 -11.36
N TYR A 14 3.43 6.91 -11.15
CA TYR A 14 3.43 8.19 -10.44
C TYR A 14 2.48 8.18 -9.25
N THR A 15 1.17 8.20 -9.47
CA THR A 15 0.18 8.38 -8.40
C THR A 15 0.21 7.26 -7.35
N CYS A 16 0.21 6.00 -7.78
CA CYS A 16 0.15 4.85 -6.88
C CYS A 16 1.36 4.74 -5.93
N PRO A 17 2.62 4.86 -6.40
CA PRO A 17 3.75 4.89 -5.47
C PRO A 17 3.76 6.14 -4.57
N THR A 18 3.25 7.30 -5.05
CA THR A 18 3.11 8.49 -4.19
C THR A 18 2.10 8.24 -3.06
N GLU A 19 0.92 7.70 -3.35
CA GLU A 19 -0.11 7.39 -2.35
C GLU A 19 0.37 6.37 -1.30
N LEU A 20 1.01 5.28 -1.73
CA LEU A 20 1.58 4.28 -0.83
C LEU A 20 2.75 4.82 0.00
N GLY A 21 3.55 5.73 -0.59
CA GLY A 21 4.57 6.48 0.14
C GLY A 21 3.99 7.39 1.22
N MET A 22 2.89 8.08 0.94
CA MET A 22 2.18 8.90 1.93
C MET A 22 1.57 8.03 3.03
N ALA A 23 0.98 6.88 2.70
CA ALA A 23 0.48 5.92 3.68
C ALA A 23 1.60 5.38 4.59
N SER A 24 2.79 5.13 4.02
CA SER A 24 3.97 4.72 4.79
C SER A 24 4.40 5.81 5.78
N GLN A 25 4.41 7.08 5.35
CA GLN A 25 4.69 8.22 6.24
C GLN A 25 3.62 8.39 7.33
N LEU A 26 2.34 8.18 7.01
CA LEU A 26 1.25 8.22 7.98
C LEU A 26 1.44 7.15 9.06
N LEU A 27 1.74 5.92 8.67
CA LEU A 27 1.99 4.81 9.60
C LEU A 27 3.20 5.07 10.50
N SER A 28 4.25 5.71 9.98
CA SER A 28 5.39 6.18 10.78
C SER A 28 4.99 7.24 11.80
N LYS A 29 4.22 8.26 11.39
CA LYS A 29 3.75 9.34 12.26
C LYS A 29 2.77 8.89 13.35
N LEU A 30 2.02 7.81 13.11
CA LEU A 30 1.09 7.26 14.10
C LEU A 30 1.78 6.57 15.27
N GLY A 31 3.05 6.14 15.13
CA GLY A 31 3.77 5.42 16.18
C GLY A 31 2.96 4.22 16.70
N ASP A 32 2.80 4.13 18.02
CA ASP A 32 2.05 3.06 18.70
C ASP A 32 0.57 2.99 18.28
N HIS A 33 0.00 4.07 17.71
CA HIS A 33 -1.37 4.05 17.23
C HIS A 33 -1.54 3.39 15.86
N ALA A 34 -0.44 3.10 15.15
CA ALA A 34 -0.49 2.47 13.83
C ALA A 34 -1.21 1.12 13.84
N ASP A 35 -1.16 0.36 14.95
CA ASP A 35 -1.84 -0.94 15.08
C ASP A 35 -3.37 -0.85 14.99
N LYS A 36 -3.93 0.34 15.18
CA LYS A 36 -5.37 0.61 15.04
C LYS A 36 -5.79 0.81 13.58
N LEU A 37 -4.84 1.03 12.67
CA LEU A 37 -5.07 1.27 11.24
C LEU A 37 -4.51 0.10 10.41
N GLN A 38 -5.35 -0.47 9.54
CA GLN A 38 -4.92 -1.42 8.52
C GLN A 38 -4.92 -0.72 7.16
N VAL A 39 -3.76 -0.65 6.51
CA VAL A 39 -3.68 -0.20 5.12
C VAL A 39 -3.82 -1.42 4.22
N VAL A 40 -4.60 -1.31 3.16
CA VAL A 40 -4.80 -2.39 2.18
C VAL A 40 -4.67 -1.81 0.78
N PHE A 41 -3.76 -2.36 -0.01
CA PHE A 41 -3.68 -2.08 -1.43
C PHE A 41 -4.46 -3.12 -2.23
N ILE A 42 -5.42 -2.67 -3.05
CA ILE A 42 -6.23 -3.53 -3.92
C ILE A 42 -5.93 -3.19 -5.38
N THR A 43 -5.49 -4.21 -6.13
CA THR A 43 -5.26 -4.03 -7.57
C THR A 43 -6.57 -3.85 -8.34
N VAL A 44 -6.58 -2.92 -9.29
CA VAL A 44 -7.62 -2.76 -10.31
C VAL A 44 -7.25 -3.42 -11.64
N ASP A 45 -6.04 -3.99 -11.75
CA ASP A 45 -5.53 -4.72 -12.92
C ASP A 45 -5.22 -6.19 -12.59
N PRO A 46 -6.25 -7.02 -12.31
CA PRO A 46 -6.06 -8.40 -11.87
C PRO A 46 -5.43 -9.30 -12.94
N LYS A 47 -5.42 -8.87 -14.20
CA LYS A 47 -4.82 -9.63 -15.30
C LYS A 47 -3.29 -9.58 -15.24
N ASN A 48 -2.70 -8.46 -14.84
CA ASN A 48 -1.25 -8.27 -14.82
C ASN A 48 -0.67 -8.33 -13.39
N ASP A 49 -1.44 -7.95 -12.38
CA ASP A 49 -1.00 -7.93 -10.98
C ASP A 49 -1.19 -9.30 -10.30
N THR A 50 -0.22 -10.18 -10.52
CA THR A 50 -0.12 -11.45 -9.79
C THR A 50 0.33 -11.22 -8.34
N VAL A 51 0.05 -12.19 -7.46
CA VAL A 51 0.51 -12.15 -6.06
C VAL A 51 2.02 -11.96 -5.96
N ALA A 52 2.80 -12.63 -6.80
CA ALA A 52 4.26 -12.50 -6.82
C ALA A 52 4.71 -11.08 -7.20
N ARG A 53 4.04 -10.48 -8.20
CA ARG A 53 4.33 -9.11 -8.65
C ARG A 53 3.96 -8.07 -7.60
N LEU A 54 2.79 -8.20 -6.98
CA LEU A 54 2.36 -7.32 -5.89
C LEU A 54 3.27 -7.46 -4.66
N LYS A 55 3.73 -8.67 -4.34
CA LYS A 55 4.71 -8.89 -3.26
C LYS A 55 6.02 -8.16 -3.52
N GLU A 56 6.51 -8.16 -4.76
CA GLU A 56 7.71 -7.39 -5.13
C GLU A 56 7.46 -5.89 -5.02
N TYR A 57 6.32 -5.43 -5.54
CA TYR A 57 5.90 -4.03 -5.49
C TYR A 57 5.80 -3.49 -4.05
N HIS A 58 5.25 -4.28 -3.12
CA HIS A 58 5.08 -3.89 -1.71
C HIS A 58 6.42 -3.69 -0.98
N LYS A 59 7.53 -4.30 -1.42
CA LYS A 59 8.84 -4.17 -0.75
C LYS A 59 9.36 -2.74 -0.69
N SER A 60 8.86 -1.85 -1.54
CA SER A 60 9.26 -0.44 -1.56
C SER A 60 8.54 0.43 -0.52
N PHE A 61 7.60 -0.12 0.25
CA PHE A 61 6.75 0.62 1.19
C PHE A 61 6.82 0.04 2.61
N ASP A 62 6.10 0.64 3.55
CA ASP A 62 6.01 0.15 4.94
C ASP A 62 5.49 -1.29 4.97
N ALA A 63 6.12 -2.15 5.79
CA ALA A 63 5.80 -3.57 5.89
C ALA A 63 4.38 -3.86 6.43
N ARG A 64 3.68 -2.84 6.93
CA ARG A 64 2.28 -2.92 7.41
C ARG A 64 1.25 -2.64 6.32
N ILE A 65 1.67 -2.41 5.06
CA ILE A 65 0.81 -2.17 3.90
C ILE A 65 0.66 -3.43 3.04
#